data_AF-A0A418GNG9-F1
#
_entry.id   AF-A0A418GNG9-F1
#
_cell.length_a   1.000
_cell.length_b   1.000
_cell.length_c   1.000
_cell.angle_alpha   90.00
_cell.angle_beta   90.00
_cell.angle_gamma   90.00
#
_symmetry.space_group_name_H-M   'P 1'
#
loop_
_entity.id
_entity.type
_entity.pdbx_description
1 polymer ?
#
loop_
_entity_poly.entity_id
_entity_poly.type
_entity_poly.pdbx_seq_one_letter_code
_entity_poly.pdbx_strand_id
1 'polypeptide(L)'
;LTATGPVLNVLPLGIHIAAQETLPQLATRLAAQLKKMRRHQRYDAEQIVRDSGRAAGEEPLFGPVLNIKVFDYQLDIPGVQA
;
A
#
# COMPACT_ATOMS: atom_id res chain seq x y z
N LEU A 1 13.12 14.90 4.38
CA LEU A 1 12.39 14.15 5.44
C LEU A 1 13.43 13.52 6.33
N THR A 2 13.70 14.12 7.49
CA THR A 2 14.61 13.61 8.52
C THR A 2 13.77 13.06 9.68
N ALA A 3 13.14 11.90 9.46
CA ALA A 3 12.35 11.22 10.48
C ALA A 3 12.98 9.87 10.76
N THR A 4 13.18 9.55 12.04
CA THR A 4 13.68 8.26 12.54
C THR A 4 12.55 7.28 12.88
N GLY A 5 11.29 7.73 12.85
CA GLY A 5 10.10 6.92 13.10
C GLY A 5 9.51 6.30 11.83
N PRO A 6 8.68 5.24 11.96
CA PRO A 6 8.02 4.59 10.83
C PRO A 6 7.07 5.55 10.11
N VAL A 7 7.35 5.84 8.84
CA VAL A 7 6.46 6.62 7.96
C VAL A 7 5.73 5.66 7.01
N LEU A 8 5.09 4.63 7.58
CA LEU A 8 4.35 3.63 6.80
C LEU A 8 2.85 3.87 6.98
N ASN A 9 2.14 3.98 5.86
CA ASN A 9 0.68 4.04 5.83
C ASN A 9 0.16 2.90 4.94
N VAL A 10 -0.70 2.04 5.48
CA VAL A 10 -1.28 0.90 4.76
C VAL A 10 -2.73 1.23 4.43
N LEU A 11 -2.99 1.49 3.15
CA LEU A 11 -4.29 1.98 2.69
C LEU A 11 -5.15 0.89 2.04
N PRO A 12 -6.49 0.95 2.19
CA PRO A 12 -7.40 0.03 1.53
C PRO A 12 -7.38 0.23 0.01
N LEU A 13 -7.12 -0.86 -0.74
CA LEU A 13 -7.24 -0.90 -2.20
C LEU A 13 -8.42 -1.82 -2.57
N GLY A 14 -9.53 -1.24 -3.03
CA GLY A 14 -10.64 -2.03 -3.58
C GLY A 14 -10.24 -2.71 -4.89
N ILE A 15 -10.23 -4.05 -4.90
CA ILE A 15 -9.96 -4.86 -6.09
C ILE A 15 -11.28 -5.42 -6.61
N HIS A 16 -11.61 -5.06 -7.84
CA HIS A 16 -12.70 -5.69 -8.59
C HIS A 16 -12.07 -6.56 -9.69
N ILE A 17 -12.53 -7.79 -9.87
CA ILE A 17 -12.05 -8.68 -10.95
C ILE A 17 -13.21 -8.86 -11.93
N ALA A 18 -13.00 -8.42 -13.16
CA ALA A 18 -13.94 -8.61 -14.25
C ALA A 18 -13.51 -9.82 -15.08
N ALA A 19 -14.36 -10.83 -15.22
CA ALA A 19 -14.02 -12.10 -15.87
C ALA A 19 -13.61 -11.94 -17.36
N GLN A 20 -14.07 -10.86 -17.99
CA GLN A 20 -13.75 -10.50 -19.37
C GLN A 20 -12.46 -9.66 -19.52
N GLU A 21 -11.88 -9.16 -18.42
CA GLU A 21 -10.62 -8.40 -18.48
C GLU A 21 -9.44 -9.35 -18.68
N THR A 22 -8.57 -9.00 -19.63
CA THR A 22 -7.23 -9.57 -19.73
C THR A 22 -6.34 -9.06 -18.60
N LEU A 23 -5.25 -9.79 -18.30
CA LEU A 23 -4.30 -9.39 -17.26
C LEU A 23 -3.70 -7.97 -17.48
N PRO A 24 -3.31 -7.55 -18.70
CA PRO A 24 -2.82 -6.19 -18.92
C PRO A 24 -3.88 -5.10 -18.66
N GLN A 25 -5.15 -5.38 -18.95
CA GLN A 25 -6.25 -4.44 -18.68
C GLN A 25 -6.45 -4.27 -17.17
N LEU A 26 -6.46 -5.37 -16.42
CA LEU A 26 -6.50 -5.36 -14.96
C LEU A 26 -5.32 -4.58 -14.38
N ALA A 27 -4.09 -4.87 -14.83
CA ALA A 27 -2.89 -4.18 -14.37
C ALA A 27 -2.94 -2.66 -14.64
N THR A 28 -3.40 -2.26 -15.83
CA THR A 28 -3.56 -0.84 -16.20
C THR A 28 -4.56 -0.14 -15.29
N ARG A 29 -5.71 -0.78 -15.02
CA ARG A 29 -6.74 -0.23 -14.13
C ARG A 29 -6.24 -0.10 -12.70
N LEU A 30 -5.58 -1.13 -12.16
CA LEU A 30 -4.99 -1.10 -10.82
C LEU A 30 -3.89 -0.02 -10.72
N ALA A 31 -3.03 0.11 -11.72
CA ALA A 31 -2.01 1.17 -11.75
C ALA A 31 -2.62 2.57 -11.73
N ALA A 32 -3.71 2.80 -12.48
CA ALA A 32 -4.44 4.07 -12.48
C ALA A 32 -5.06 4.36 -11.10
N GLN A 33 -5.63 3.35 -10.44
CA GLN A 33 -6.19 3.47 -9.10
C GLN A 33 -5.12 3.78 -8.05
N LEU A 34 -4.00 3.06 -8.06
CA LEU A 34 -2.84 3.32 -7.20
C LEU A 34 -2.27 4.73 -7.41
N LYS A 35 -2.23 5.21 -8.66
CA LYS A 35 -1.80 6.59 -8.99
C LYS A 35 -2.72 7.64 -8.38
N LYS A 36 -4.03 7.41 -8.35
CA LYS A 36 -5.00 8.29 -7.67
C LYS A 36 -4.80 8.25 -6.16
N MET A 37 -4.72 7.05 -5.57
CA MET A 37 -4.51 6.86 -4.12
C MET A 37 -3.21 7.52 -3.63
N ARG A 38 -2.13 7.45 -4.41
CA ARG A 38 -0.83 8.06 -4.07
C ARG A 38 -0.93 9.56 -3.78
N ARG A 39 -1.87 10.28 -4.40
CA ARG A 39 -2.12 11.71 -4.13
C ARG A 39 -2.68 11.97 -2.73
N HIS A 40 -3.27 10.95 -2.12
CA HIS A 40 -3.93 11.01 -0.81
C HIS A 40 -3.22 10.14 0.25
N GLN A 41 -2.05 9.59 -0.04
CA GLN A 41 -1.35 8.63 0.82
C GLN A 41 -0.89 9.16 2.20
N ARG A 42 -1.02 10.46 2.43
CA ARG A 42 -0.72 11.11 3.71
C ARG A 42 -1.91 11.11 4.67
N TYR A 43 -3.07 10.64 4.23
CA TYR A 43 -4.25 10.48 5.08
C TYR A 43 -4.16 9.16 5.84
N ASP A 44 -4.15 9.22 7.16
CA ASP A 44 -3.92 8.04 8.01
C ASP A 44 -5.05 7.02 7.86
N ALA A 45 -4.69 5.74 7.71
CA ALA A 45 -5.67 4.65 7.57
C ALA A 45 -6.57 4.54 8.81
N GLU A 46 -6.03 4.80 9.99
CA GLU A 46 -6.77 4.87 11.24
C GLU A 46 -7.85 5.95 11.20
N GLN A 47 -7.61 7.06 10.49
CA GLN A 47 -8.61 8.10 10.32
C GLN A 47 -9.74 7.63 9.37
N ILE A 48 -9.42 6.88 8.32
CA ILE A 48 -10.43 6.27 7.42
C ILE A 48 -11.38 5.37 8.22
N VAL A 49 -10.84 4.56 9.14
CA VAL A 49 -11.67 3.69 10.01
C VAL A 49 -12.61 4.54 10.86
N ARG A 50 -12.11 5.60 11.51
CA ARG A 50 -12.93 6.49 12.35
C ARG A 50 -14.04 7.17 11.55
N ASP A 51 -13.71 7.69 10.36
CA ASP A 51 -14.67 8.41 9.52
C ASP A 51 -15.77 7.49 8.97
N SER A 52 -15.48 6.19 8.85
CA SER A 52 -16.46 5.19 8.43
C SER A 52 -17.52 4.84 9.50
N GLY A 53 -17.43 5.44 10.69
CA GLY A 53 -18.36 5.20 11.80
C GLY A 53 -18.19 3.85 12.49
N ARG A 54 -17.13 3.11 12.14
CA ARG A 54 -16.79 1.80 12.69
C ARG A 54 -16.11 1.97 14.05
N ALA A 55 -16.56 1.22 15.06
CA ALA A 55 -15.96 1.26 16.38
C ALA A 55 -14.56 0.62 16.40
N ALA A 56 -13.71 1.06 17.32
CA ALA A 56 -12.42 0.42 17.56
C ALA A 56 -12.64 -1.05 17.96
N GLY A 57 -12.14 -2.00 17.16
CA GLY A 57 -12.29 -3.44 17.39
C GLY A 57 -13.22 -4.18 16.41
N GLU A 58 -13.82 -3.48 15.44
CA GLU A 58 -14.55 -4.12 14.34
C GLU A 58 -13.64 -4.85 13.33
N GLU A 59 -14.22 -5.71 12.49
CA GLU A 59 -13.54 -6.48 11.44
C GLU A 59 -12.62 -5.59 10.58
N PRO A 60 -11.37 -6.00 10.28
CA PRO A 60 -10.44 -5.16 9.54
C PRO A 60 -11.00 -4.73 8.17
N LEU A 61 -10.66 -3.51 7.71
CA LEU A 61 -11.11 -2.98 6.41
C LEU A 61 -10.63 -3.81 5.21
N PHE A 62 -9.57 -4.60 5.39
CA PHE A 62 -8.97 -5.44 4.37
C PHE A 62 -8.24 -6.62 5.02
N GLY A 63 -8.22 -7.77 4.32
CA GLY A 63 -7.50 -8.96 4.76
C GLY A 63 -6.04 -8.98 4.27
N PRO A 64 -5.80 -9.17 2.96
CA PRO A 64 -4.45 -9.25 2.41
C PRO A 64 -3.81 -7.87 2.25
N VAL A 65 -2.50 -7.79 2.52
CA VAL A 65 -1.68 -6.59 2.31
C VAL A 65 -0.66 -6.85 1.20
N LEU A 66 -0.69 -6.03 0.16
CA LEU A 66 0.29 -6.04 -0.92
C LEU A 66 1.40 -5.04 -0.62
N ASN A 67 2.62 -5.54 -0.41
CA ASN A 67 3.78 -4.71 -0.14
C ASN A 67 4.79 -4.83 -1.29
N ILE A 68 4.85 -3.80 -2.14
CA ILE A 68 5.80 -3.73 -3.26
C ILE A 68 6.97 -2.85 -2.80
N LYS A 69 8.00 -3.49 -2.24
CA LYS A 69 9.28 -2.83 -1.92
C LYS A 69 10.36 -3.40 -2.81
N VAL A 70 11.13 -2.50 -3.41
CA VAL A 70 12.42 -2.88 -4.00
C VAL A 70 13.38 -3.01 -2.83
N PHE A 71 13.82 -4.24 -2.58
CA PHE A 71 14.82 -4.52 -1.57
C PHE A 71 16.20 -4.38 -2.22
N ASP A 72 16.82 -3.21 -2.05
CA ASP A 72 18.20 -2.96 -2.47
C ASP A 72 19.10 -3.11 -1.24
N TYR A 73 19.44 -4.36 -0.91
CA TYR A 73 20.31 -4.69 0.23
C TYR A 73 21.78 -4.77 -0.19
N GLN A 74 22.27 -3.76 -0.90
CA GLN A 74 23.70 -3.63 -1.15
C GLN A 74 24.35 -2.85 -0.01
N LEU A 75 25.10 -3.56 0.82
CA LEU A 75 25.98 -2.98 1.82
C LEU A 75 27.41 -3.08 1.28
N ASP A 76 27.94 -1.96 0.79
CA ASP A 76 29.36 -1.86 0.41
C ASP A 76 30.20 -1.60 1.66
N ILE A 77 30.66 -2.69 2.26
CA ILE A 77 31.57 -2.66 3.41
C ILE A 77 32.95 -3.09 2.90
N PRO A 78 34.00 -2.24 3.02
CA PRO A 78 35.33 -2.58 2.53
C PRO A 78 35.82 -3.94 3.06
N GLY A 79 36.10 -4.86 2.14
CA GLY A 79 36.57 -6.22 2.46
C GLY A 79 35.48 -7.25 2.78
N VAL A 80 34.19 -6.88 2.73
CA VAL A 80 33.07 -7.80 2.88
C VAL A 80 32.39 -7.98 1.51
N GLN A 81 32.37 -9.21 1.00
CA GLN A 81 31.52 -9.55 -0.15
C GLN A 81 30.20 -10.11 0.38
N ALA A 82 29.09 -9.50 -0.05
CA ALA A 82 27.72 -9.94 0.26
C ALA A 82 27.26 -11.05 -0.70
#